data_AF-A0A368D648-F1
#
_entry.id   AF-A0A368D648-F1
#
_cell.length_a   1.000
_cell.length_b   1.000
_cell.length_c   1.000
_cell.angle_alpha   90.00
_cell.angle_beta   90.00
_cell.angle_gamma   90.00
#
_symmetry.space_group_name_H-M   'P 1'
#
loop_
_entity.id
_entity.type
_entity.pdbx_description
1 polymer ?
#
loop_
_entity_poly.entity_id
_entity_poly.type
_entity_poly.pdbx_seq_one_letter_code
_entity_poly.pdbx_strand_id
1 'polypeptide(L)'
;MTSKDLASLTGILDLTSLSGFESEQDIEALCQKGIAPAEGLPSVAAICVYPLRVSTVAKATQGSGVRACAVSGGFPHAMSPLSAQLIETQSVLDDGALEVDIVIPKWAAHQGDWQTVQMHVAAHKSVCGDALLKVILETGEMGSDTNDSTGTVAPGTEMIASACKAAIAGGADFLKTSTGKVAISATVEAVEVMMKVVADHYQKTGQTVGIKVAGGVRTVEQAHPYIALAEAHLPFDWRHPQHMRFGASSLLDDIVTQWKAS
;
A
#
# COMPACT_ATOMS: atom_id res chain seq x y z
N MET A 1 6.48 -16.74 14.61
CA MET A 1 6.98 -16.92 13.23
C MET A 1 8.35 -17.57 13.25
N THR A 2 8.72 -18.30 12.20
CA THR A 2 10.10 -18.79 12.01
C THR A 2 11.00 -17.66 11.49
N SER A 3 12.34 -17.81 11.56
CA SER A 3 13.26 -16.83 10.95
C SER A 3 12.99 -16.66 9.45
N LYS A 4 12.62 -17.74 8.74
CA LYS A 4 12.24 -17.66 7.32
C LYS A 4 11.01 -16.77 7.09
N ASP A 5 10.04 -16.83 7.99
CA ASP A 5 8.83 -16.00 7.89
C ASP A 5 9.15 -14.53 8.16
N LEU A 6 10.00 -14.24 9.16
CA LEU A 6 10.47 -12.89 9.44
C LEU A 6 11.22 -12.29 8.24
N ALA A 7 12.13 -13.05 7.63
CA ALA A 7 12.84 -12.62 6.42
C ALA A 7 11.87 -12.37 5.25
N SER A 8 10.87 -13.24 5.07
CA SER A 8 9.84 -13.05 4.04
C SER A 8 9.01 -11.80 4.29
N LEU A 9 8.62 -11.54 5.55
CA LEU A 9 7.87 -10.36 5.95
C LEU A 9 8.67 -9.07 5.75
N THR A 10 9.98 -9.07 6.05
CA THR A 10 10.87 -7.93 5.76
C THR A 10 10.92 -7.66 4.25
N GLY A 11 11.10 -8.70 3.44
CA GLY A 11 11.23 -8.59 1.98
C GLY A 11 9.98 -8.06 1.27
N ILE A 12 8.83 -7.98 1.94
CA ILE A 12 7.60 -7.39 1.42
C ILE A 12 7.20 -6.10 2.15
N LEU A 13 8.08 -5.51 2.95
CA LEU A 13 7.78 -4.29 3.68
C LEU A 13 7.96 -3.04 2.81
N ASP A 14 6.97 -2.15 2.83
CA ASP A 14 7.12 -0.76 2.42
C ASP A 14 7.36 0.06 3.68
N LEU A 15 8.63 0.26 4.01
CA LEU A 15 9.02 1.05 5.18
C LEU A 15 8.66 2.51 4.93
N THR A 16 7.74 3.03 5.74
CA THR A 16 7.01 4.26 5.43
C THR A 16 7.33 5.39 6.41
N SER A 17 7.54 6.59 5.88
CA SER A 17 7.72 7.82 6.65
C SER A 17 6.90 8.95 6.02
N LEU A 18 5.85 9.37 6.72
CA LEU A 18 4.84 10.32 6.26
C LEU A 18 4.40 11.25 7.39
N SER A 19 5.26 11.58 8.35
CA SER A 19 4.87 12.48 9.46
C SER A 19 4.80 13.94 9.02
N GLY A 20 5.59 14.34 8.02
CA GLY A 20 5.64 15.70 7.50
C GLY A 20 6.72 16.57 8.18
N PHE A 21 7.47 15.99 9.12
CA PHE A 21 8.54 16.69 9.84
C PHE A 21 9.94 16.19 9.46
N GLU A 22 10.03 15.12 8.66
CA GLU A 22 11.31 14.47 8.37
C GLU A 22 12.22 15.36 7.52
N SER A 23 13.45 15.55 8.01
CA SER A 23 14.56 16.13 7.27
C SER A 23 15.09 15.16 6.21
N GLU A 24 15.98 15.64 5.33
CA GLU A 24 16.67 14.75 4.39
C GLU A 24 17.51 13.70 5.13
N GLN A 25 18.17 14.09 6.24
CA GLN A 25 18.97 13.19 7.06
C GLN A 25 18.11 12.09 7.70
N ASP A 26 16.90 12.42 8.15
CA ASP A 26 15.97 11.42 8.69
C ASP A 26 15.59 10.38 7.62
N ILE A 27 15.37 10.84 6.38
CA ILE A 27 15.05 9.97 5.24
C ILE A 27 16.25 9.12 4.81
N GLU A 28 17.47 9.67 4.81
CA GLU A 28 18.68 8.89 4.56
C GLU A 28 18.86 7.79 5.61
N ALA A 29 18.66 8.11 6.89
CA ALA A 29 18.71 7.12 7.97
C ALA A 29 17.64 6.03 7.80
N LEU A 30 16.42 6.41 7.39
CA LEU A 30 15.36 5.47 7.06
C LEU A 30 15.76 4.53 5.90
N CYS A 31 16.40 5.07 4.86
CA CYS A 31 16.88 4.28 3.73
C CYS A 31 17.95 3.27 4.19
N GLN A 32 18.95 3.70 4.96
CA GLN A 32 19.97 2.81 5.51
C GLN A 32 19.35 1.68 6.34
N LYS A 33 18.39 2.01 7.20
CA LYS A 33 17.64 1.03 7.99
C LYS A 33 16.87 0.04 7.11
N GLY A 34 16.26 0.50 6.02
CA GLY A 34 15.53 -0.37 5.10
C GLY A 34 16.44 -1.26 4.24
N ILE A 35 17.63 -0.78 3.87
CA ILE A 35 18.60 -1.53 3.07
C ILE A 35 19.24 -2.66 3.88
N ALA A 36 19.66 -2.37 5.12
CA ALA A 36 20.36 -3.31 5.98
C ALA A 36 19.79 -3.30 7.40
N PRO A 37 18.58 -3.87 7.60
CA PRO A 37 17.89 -3.77 8.89
C PRO A 37 18.57 -4.55 10.03
N ALA A 38 19.17 -5.70 9.72
CA ALA A 38 19.98 -6.50 10.63
C ALA A 38 20.86 -7.47 9.84
N GLU A 39 21.95 -7.98 10.45
CA GLU A 39 22.77 -9.02 9.84
C GLU A 39 21.93 -10.27 9.52
N GLY A 40 22.05 -10.76 8.28
CA GLY A 40 21.30 -11.92 7.78
C GLY A 40 19.83 -11.67 7.43
N LEU A 41 19.29 -10.47 7.72
CA LEU A 41 17.93 -10.10 7.36
C LEU A 41 17.93 -9.35 6.00
N PRO A 42 17.01 -9.66 5.07
CA PRO A 42 16.99 -9.01 3.76
C PRO A 42 16.59 -7.53 3.86
N SER A 43 16.82 -6.78 2.79
CA SER A 43 16.30 -5.44 2.65
C SER A 43 14.77 -5.42 2.57
N VAL A 44 14.17 -4.28 2.88
CA VAL A 44 12.75 -4.03 2.64
C VAL A 44 12.44 -3.94 1.13
N ALA A 45 11.18 -4.07 0.75
CA ALA A 45 10.78 -3.97 -0.66
C ALA A 45 10.89 -2.53 -1.19
N ALA A 46 10.42 -1.56 -0.40
CA ALA A 46 10.40 -0.16 -0.77
C ALA A 46 10.49 0.77 0.44
N ILE A 47 10.90 2.02 0.17
CA ILE A 47 10.77 3.15 1.12
C ILE A 47 9.67 4.07 0.59
N CYS A 48 8.63 4.31 1.39
CA CYS A 48 7.48 5.14 1.01
C CYS A 48 7.51 6.50 1.73
N VAL A 49 7.58 7.59 0.97
CA VAL A 49 7.73 8.96 1.49
C VAL A 49 6.80 9.96 0.79
N TYR A 50 6.79 11.20 1.28
CA TYR A 50 6.15 12.32 0.58
C TYR A 50 6.95 12.76 -0.65
N PRO A 51 6.30 13.43 -1.63
CA PRO A 51 6.94 13.87 -2.88
C PRO A 51 8.30 14.55 -2.71
N LEU A 52 8.41 15.50 -1.76
CA LEU A 52 9.64 16.28 -1.53
C LEU A 52 10.84 15.46 -1.03
N ARG A 53 10.66 14.17 -0.75
CA ARG A 53 11.72 13.27 -0.26
C ARG A 53 12.08 12.17 -1.25
N VAL A 54 11.40 12.09 -2.38
CA VAL A 54 11.59 11.02 -3.36
C VAL A 54 13.01 11.00 -3.91
N SER A 55 13.55 12.16 -4.30
CA SER A 55 14.91 12.23 -4.85
C SER A 55 15.98 11.84 -3.83
N THR A 56 15.77 12.12 -2.54
CA THR A 56 16.63 11.62 -1.44
C THR A 56 16.60 10.10 -1.38
N VAL A 57 15.41 9.50 -1.37
CA VAL A 57 15.24 8.04 -1.35
C VAL A 57 15.87 7.39 -2.58
N ALA A 58 15.55 7.87 -3.78
CA ALA A 58 16.03 7.30 -5.04
C ALA A 58 17.56 7.28 -5.12
N LYS A 59 18.23 8.35 -4.64
CA LYS A 59 19.69 8.40 -4.53
C LYS A 59 20.21 7.44 -3.48
N ALA A 60 19.64 7.44 -2.28
CA ALA A 60 20.11 6.63 -1.16
C ALA A 60 19.93 5.13 -1.37
N THR A 61 18.92 4.70 -2.12
CA THR A 61 18.63 3.28 -2.38
C THR A 61 19.21 2.76 -3.71
N GLN A 62 19.95 3.59 -4.46
CA GLN A 62 20.49 3.19 -5.76
C GLN A 62 21.38 1.93 -5.64
N GLY A 63 21.08 0.92 -6.45
CA GLY A 63 21.82 -0.36 -6.47
C GLY A 63 21.53 -1.29 -5.29
N SER A 64 20.71 -0.90 -4.32
CA SER A 64 20.37 -1.74 -3.16
C SER A 64 19.28 -2.77 -3.44
N GLY A 65 18.49 -2.57 -4.50
CA GLY A 65 17.26 -3.33 -4.76
C GLY A 65 16.01 -2.78 -4.07
N VAL A 66 16.15 -1.84 -3.12
CA VAL A 66 15.03 -1.17 -2.46
C VAL A 66 14.43 -0.10 -3.38
N ARG A 67 13.12 -0.16 -3.58
CA ARG A 67 12.41 0.74 -4.50
C ARG A 67 12.03 2.07 -3.82
N ALA A 68 12.19 3.18 -4.54
CA ALA A 68 11.66 4.46 -4.12
C ALA A 68 10.14 4.51 -4.39
N CYS A 69 9.36 4.70 -3.34
CA CYS A 69 7.90 4.81 -3.40
C CYS A 69 7.46 6.19 -2.90
N ALA A 70 6.50 6.80 -3.60
CA ALA A 70 5.94 8.09 -3.22
C ALA A 70 4.44 7.98 -2.97
N VAL A 71 3.90 8.66 -1.96
CA VAL A 71 2.49 9.04 -2.01
C VAL A 71 2.32 10.23 -2.95
N SER A 72 1.22 10.28 -3.70
CA SER A 72 0.96 11.36 -4.66
C SER A 72 -0.55 11.58 -4.88
N GLY A 73 -0.90 12.42 -5.85
CA GLY A 73 -2.27 12.67 -6.28
C GLY A 73 -3.10 13.45 -5.26
N GLY A 74 -2.46 14.35 -4.50
CA GLY A 74 -3.15 15.12 -3.45
C GLY A 74 -3.42 14.29 -2.18
N PHE A 75 -2.56 13.32 -1.89
CA PHE A 75 -2.60 12.54 -0.65
C PHE A 75 -2.64 13.47 0.58
N PRO A 76 -3.40 13.13 1.65
CA PRO A 76 -4.16 11.90 1.84
C PRO A 76 -5.62 11.97 1.35
N HIS A 77 -6.07 13.09 0.80
CA HIS A 77 -7.49 13.32 0.55
C HIS A 77 -7.90 13.16 -0.93
N ALA A 78 -6.98 13.34 -1.88
CA ALA A 78 -7.23 13.36 -3.32
C ALA A 78 -8.35 14.34 -3.75
N MET A 79 -8.40 15.51 -3.10
CA MET A 79 -9.43 16.55 -3.33
C MET A 79 -8.98 17.72 -4.22
N SER A 80 -7.72 17.71 -4.69
CA SER A 80 -7.28 18.66 -5.72
C SER A 80 -7.86 18.28 -7.09
N PRO A 81 -7.97 19.22 -8.06
CA PRO A 81 -8.36 18.89 -9.42
C PRO A 81 -7.47 17.80 -10.04
N LEU A 82 -8.04 16.88 -10.82
CA LEU A 82 -7.29 15.76 -11.41
C LEU A 82 -6.04 16.22 -12.17
N SER A 83 -6.10 17.33 -12.90
CA SER A 83 -4.93 17.89 -13.59
C SER A 83 -3.77 18.23 -12.65
N ALA A 84 -4.04 18.76 -11.46
CA ALA A 84 -3.02 19.04 -10.45
C ALA A 84 -2.48 17.74 -9.82
N GLN A 85 -3.35 16.76 -9.59
CA GLN A 85 -2.93 15.44 -9.11
C GLN A 85 -1.95 14.78 -10.07
N LEU A 86 -2.24 14.81 -11.38
CA LEU A 86 -1.38 14.21 -12.41
C LEU A 86 -0.03 14.92 -12.53
N ILE A 87 0.01 16.25 -12.34
CA ILE A 87 1.28 17.00 -12.29
C ILE A 87 2.13 16.55 -11.09
N GLU A 88 1.52 16.40 -9.91
CA GLU A 88 2.23 15.89 -8.72
C GLU A 88 2.73 14.46 -8.94
N THR A 89 1.95 13.61 -9.60
CA THR A 89 2.34 12.23 -9.95
C THR A 89 3.49 12.21 -10.94
N GLN A 90 3.47 13.04 -11.98
CA GLN A 90 4.62 13.16 -12.88
C GLN A 90 5.87 13.66 -12.13
N SER A 91 5.73 14.65 -11.24
CA SER A 91 6.86 15.20 -10.49
C SER A 91 7.58 14.15 -9.65
N VAL A 92 6.85 13.25 -8.97
CA VAL A 92 7.51 12.20 -8.17
C VAL A 92 8.21 11.16 -9.05
N LEU A 93 7.70 10.90 -10.26
CA LEU A 93 8.36 10.02 -11.22
C LEU A 93 9.65 10.66 -11.75
N ASP A 94 9.61 11.96 -12.07
CA ASP A 94 10.78 12.74 -12.48
C ASP A 94 11.86 12.77 -11.38
N ASP A 95 11.45 12.76 -10.11
CA ASP A 95 12.33 12.67 -8.94
C ASP A 95 12.87 11.24 -8.68
N GLY A 96 12.43 10.25 -9.46
CA GLY A 96 12.96 8.87 -9.42
C GLY A 96 12.09 7.86 -8.68
N ALA A 97 10.81 8.15 -8.41
CA ALA A 97 9.89 7.15 -7.88
C ALA A 97 9.72 5.99 -8.86
N LEU A 98 9.84 4.76 -8.35
CA LEU A 98 9.57 3.53 -9.09
C LEU A 98 8.18 2.95 -8.76
N GLU A 99 7.54 3.49 -7.73
CA GLU A 99 6.20 3.13 -7.29
C GLU A 99 5.47 4.38 -6.78
N VAL A 100 4.17 4.49 -7.08
CA VAL A 100 3.33 5.60 -6.65
C VAL A 100 2.09 5.07 -5.94
N ASP A 101 1.80 5.60 -4.77
CA ASP A 101 0.61 5.32 -3.97
C ASP A 101 -0.36 6.52 -4.09
N ILE A 102 -1.49 6.36 -4.80
CA ILE A 102 -2.54 7.38 -4.92
C ILE A 102 -3.76 7.03 -4.08
N VAL A 103 -4.61 8.00 -3.75
CA VAL A 103 -5.93 7.75 -3.13
C VAL A 103 -7.01 7.84 -4.20
N ILE A 104 -7.97 6.93 -4.20
CA ILE A 104 -9.14 7.03 -5.08
C ILE A 104 -9.91 8.34 -4.80
N PRO A 105 -10.69 8.86 -5.77
CA PRO A 105 -11.63 9.95 -5.48
C PRO A 105 -12.74 9.46 -4.54
N LYS A 106 -12.51 9.55 -3.23
CA LYS A 106 -13.40 9.02 -2.19
C LYS A 106 -14.83 9.56 -2.28
N TRP A 107 -14.97 10.81 -2.73
CA TRP A 107 -16.26 11.45 -2.99
C TRP A 107 -17.07 10.72 -4.07
N ALA A 108 -16.43 10.23 -5.13
CA ALA A 108 -17.08 9.47 -6.20
C ALA A 108 -17.45 8.06 -5.71
N ALA A 109 -16.52 7.40 -5.00
CA ALA A 109 -16.77 6.08 -4.41
C ALA A 109 -17.96 6.11 -3.45
N HIS A 110 -18.08 7.15 -2.61
CA HIS A 110 -19.19 7.30 -1.68
C HIS A 110 -20.55 7.50 -2.39
N GLN A 111 -20.54 8.03 -3.61
CA GLN A 111 -21.74 8.20 -4.45
C GLN A 111 -22.02 6.97 -5.32
N GLY A 112 -21.18 5.93 -5.25
CA GLY A 112 -21.26 4.76 -6.14
C GLY A 112 -20.85 5.07 -7.59
N ASP A 113 -20.19 6.21 -7.85
CA ASP A 113 -19.69 6.58 -9.16
C ASP A 113 -18.34 5.90 -9.43
N TRP A 114 -18.43 4.60 -9.68
CA TRP A 114 -17.27 3.73 -9.95
C TRP A 114 -16.61 4.03 -11.30
N GLN A 115 -17.34 4.63 -12.25
CA GLN A 115 -16.78 5.03 -13.54
C GLN A 115 -15.80 6.19 -13.37
N THR A 116 -16.13 7.17 -12.54
CA THR A 116 -15.21 8.25 -12.19
C THR A 116 -13.99 7.73 -11.42
N VAL A 117 -14.18 6.80 -10.47
CA VAL A 117 -13.05 6.15 -9.77
C VAL A 117 -12.12 5.46 -10.78
N GLN A 118 -12.66 4.65 -11.68
CA GLN A 118 -11.90 3.97 -12.72
C GLN A 118 -11.14 4.95 -13.61
N MET A 119 -11.81 6.03 -14.06
CA MET A 119 -11.20 7.06 -14.92
C MET A 119 -10.03 7.76 -14.23
N HIS A 120 -10.18 8.14 -12.96
CA HIS A 120 -9.09 8.76 -12.19
C HIS A 120 -7.90 7.82 -12.05
N VAL A 121 -8.13 6.54 -11.74
CA VAL A 121 -7.06 5.54 -11.63
C VAL A 121 -6.37 5.34 -12.99
N ALA A 122 -7.13 5.25 -14.08
CA ALA A 122 -6.58 5.10 -15.43
C ALA A 122 -5.74 6.31 -15.85
N ALA A 123 -6.15 7.53 -15.49
CA ALA A 123 -5.38 8.73 -15.76
C ALA A 123 -4.02 8.69 -15.04
N HIS A 124 -4.01 8.32 -13.76
CA HIS A 124 -2.77 8.15 -13.00
C HIS A 124 -1.91 7.01 -13.54
N LYS A 125 -2.50 5.87 -13.92
CA LYS A 125 -1.77 4.74 -14.51
C LYS A 125 -1.10 5.13 -15.82
N SER A 126 -1.78 5.93 -16.65
CA SER A 126 -1.20 6.46 -17.89
C SER A 126 0.03 7.34 -17.64
N VAL A 127 0.05 8.13 -16.56
CA VAL A 127 1.21 8.96 -16.17
C VAL A 127 2.33 8.10 -15.61
N CYS A 128 2.01 7.08 -14.79
CA CYS A 128 2.99 6.19 -14.18
C CYS A 128 3.80 5.38 -15.20
N GLY A 129 3.22 5.02 -16.34
CA GLY A 129 3.88 4.16 -17.33
C GLY A 129 4.33 2.85 -16.70
N ASP A 130 5.65 2.62 -16.68
CA ASP A 130 6.27 1.42 -16.12
C ASP A 130 6.39 1.43 -14.58
N ALA A 131 6.18 2.58 -13.93
CA ALA A 131 6.14 2.64 -12.47
C ALA A 131 4.91 1.93 -11.93
N LEU A 132 5.07 1.25 -10.79
CA LEU A 132 3.97 0.52 -10.15
C LEU A 132 2.98 1.50 -9.50
N LEU A 133 1.72 1.44 -9.88
CA LEU A 133 0.63 2.20 -9.29
C LEU A 133 -0.07 1.37 -8.22
N LYS A 134 0.01 1.83 -6.97
CA LYS A 134 -0.78 1.30 -5.85
C LYS A 134 -1.93 2.24 -5.57
N VAL A 135 -3.14 1.70 -5.53
CA VAL A 135 -4.36 2.48 -5.35
C VAL A 135 -4.90 2.28 -3.95
N ILE A 136 -4.85 3.34 -3.14
CA ILE A 136 -5.41 3.41 -1.80
C ILE A 136 -6.92 3.57 -1.89
N LEU A 137 -7.63 2.56 -1.40
CA LEU A 137 -9.09 2.54 -1.38
C LEU A 137 -9.66 3.32 -0.20
N GLU A 138 -8.89 3.45 0.88
CA GLU A 138 -9.34 3.99 2.18
C GLU A 138 -10.50 3.17 2.78
N THR A 139 -10.30 1.85 2.85
CA THR A 139 -11.33 0.88 3.25
C THR A 139 -11.95 1.13 4.62
N GLY A 140 -11.21 1.74 5.55
CA GLY A 140 -11.71 2.06 6.89
C GLY A 140 -12.73 3.19 6.94
N GLU A 141 -12.92 3.93 5.83
CA GLU A 141 -13.97 4.95 5.70
C GLU A 141 -15.18 4.47 4.88
N MET A 142 -15.18 3.23 4.37
CA MET A 142 -16.23 2.71 3.48
C MET A 142 -17.50 2.21 4.18
N GLY A 143 -17.82 2.75 5.37
CA GLY A 143 -19.08 2.51 6.08
C GLY A 143 -19.35 1.04 6.41
N SER A 144 -20.63 0.69 6.60
CA SER A 144 -21.17 -0.65 6.88
C SER A 144 -22.30 -0.97 5.92
N ASP A 145 -22.45 -2.24 5.53
CA ASP A 145 -23.60 -2.71 4.73
C ASP A 145 -24.92 -2.69 5.55
N THR A 146 -24.82 -2.52 6.88
CA THR A 146 -25.96 -2.39 7.79
C THR A 146 -25.95 -1.05 8.53
N ASN A 147 -26.95 -0.21 8.25
CA ASN A 147 -27.34 0.89 9.12
C ASN A 147 -27.95 0.32 10.41
N ASP A 148 -27.14 -0.04 11.41
CA ASP A 148 -27.62 -0.19 12.79
C ASP A 148 -26.89 0.78 13.72
N SER A 149 -27.70 1.53 14.46
CA SER A 149 -27.43 2.44 15.57
C SER A 149 -26.56 1.92 16.73
N THR A 150 -25.92 0.76 16.61
CA THR A 150 -25.21 0.07 17.70
C THR A 150 -23.69 0.30 17.73
N GLY A 151 -23.14 1.11 16.82
CA GLY A 151 -21.79 1.66 16.94
C GLY A 151 -20.64 0.69 16.68
N THR A 152 -20.91 -0.50 16.14
CA THR A 152 -19.88 -1.41 15.63
C THR A 152 -19.96 -1.43 14.10
N VAL A 153 -19.04 -0.71 13.44
CA VAL A 153 -19.05 -0.54 11.98
C VAL A 153 -18.30 -1.72 11.35
N ALA A 154 -19.03 -2.71 10.84
CA ALA A 154 -18.44 -3.65 9.88
C ALA A 154 -18.11 -2.88 8.59
N PRO A 155 -17.07 -3.21 7.83
CA PRO A 155 -16.81 -2.53 6.56
C PRO A 155 -17.96 -2.78 5.57
N GLY A 156 -18.29 -1.78 4.73
CA GLY A 156 -19.21 -1.92 3.61
C GLY A 156 -18.57 -2.82 2.56
N THR A 157 -18.76 -4.12 2.69
CA THR A 157 -18.03 -5.14 1.91
C THR A 157 -18.33 -4.99 0.42
N GLU A 158 -19.55 -4.60 0.05
CA GLU A 158 -19.94 -4.33 -1.33
C GLU A 158 -19.23 -3.08 -1.88
N MET A 159 -19.11 -2.02 -1.08
CA MET A 159 -18.41 -0.80 -1.46
C MET A 159 -16.91 -1.06 -1.66
N ILE A 160 -16.28 -1.83 -0.75
CA ILE A 160 -14.89 -2.24 -0.89
C ILE A 160 -14.69 -3.07 -2.15
N ALA A 161 -15.54 -4.08 -2.38
CA ALA A 161 -15.44 -4.93 -3.57
C ALA A 161 -15.59 -4.11 -4.86
N SER A 162 -16.49 -3.13 -4.88
CA SER A 162 -16.69 -2.23 -6.03
C SER A 162 -15.50 -1.29 -6.25
N ALA A 163 -14.93 -0.75 -5.18
CA ALA A 163 -13.71 0.06 -5.23
C ALA A 163 -12.52 -0.75 -5.76
N CYS A 164 -12.35 -2.00 -5.31
CA CYS A 164 -11.33 -2.92 -5.84
C CYS A 164 -11.50 -3.12 -7.35
N LYS A 165 -12.72 -3.45 -7.80
CA LYS A 165 -13.01 -3.69 -9.23
C LYS A 165 -12.77 -2.44 -10.07
N ALA A 166 -13.19 -1.27 -9.60
CA ALA A 166 -12.96 0.00 -10.29
C ALA A 166 -11.46 0.33 -10.39
N ALA A 167 -10.70 0.13 -9.33
CA ALA A 167 -9.26 0.33 -9.32
C ALA A 167 -8.52 -0.65 -10.27
N ILE A 168 -8.88 -1.94 -10.24
CA ILE A 168 -8.33 -2.95 -11.16
C ILE A 168 -8.66 -2.58 -12.62
N ALA A 169 -9.91 -2.21 -12.90
CA ALA A 169 -10.33 -1.79 -14.24
C ALA A 169 -9.66 -0.49 -14.70
N GLY A 170 -9.15 0.33 -13.77
CA GLY A 170 -8.33 1.51 -14.04
C GLY A 170 -6.84 1.17 -14.25
N GLY A 171 -6.44 -0.09 -14.09
CA GLY A 171 -5.05 -0.52 -14.28
C GLY A 171 -4.18 -0.43 -13.03
N ALA A 172 -4.77 -0.51 -11.83
CA ALA A 172 -4.00 -0.62 -10.59
C ALA A 172 -3.11 -1.88 -10.60
N ASP A 173 -1.83 -1.73 -10.28
CA ASP A 173 -0.91 -2.86 -10.08
C ASP A 173 -1.05 -3.44 -8.66
N PHE A 174 -1.41 -2.58 -7.70
CA PHE A 174 -1.71 -2.96 -6.32
C PHE A 174 -2.98 -2.28 -5.81
N LEU A 175 -3.73 -3.00 -4.99
CA LEU A 175 -4.77 -2.44 -4.13
C LEU A 175 -4.22 -2.23 -2.73
N LYS A 176 -4.35 -1.01 -2.18
CA LYS A 176 -3.89 -0.64 -0.85
C LYS A 176 -5.07 -0.32 0.05
N THR A 177 -5.06 -0.83 1.28
CA THR A 177 -6.17 -0.63 2.23
C THR A 177 -6.37 0.84 2.56
N SER A 178 -5.37 1.50 3.13
CA SER A 178 -5.56 2.80 3.80
C SER A 178 -4.35 3.72 3.68
N THR A 179 -4.57 5.01 3.88
CA THR A 179 -3.54 6.05 3.94
C THR A 179 -2.73 5.98 5.23
N GLY A 180 -3.29 5.39 6.29
CA GLY A 180 -2.76 5.45 7.65
C GLY A 180 -2.96 6.81 8.32
N LYS A 181 -3.82 7.67 7.75
CA LYS A 181 -4.16 9.01 8.27
C LYS A 181 -5.57 9.09 8.86
N VAL A 182 -6.26 7.95 8.93
CA VAL A 182 -7.65 7.81 9.40
C VAL A 182 -7.71 6.90 10.62
N ALA A 183 -8.76 7.04 11.43
CA ALA A 183 -8.90 6.32 12.70
C ALA A 183 -8.99 4.79 12.53
N ILE A 184 -9.80 4.35 11.56
CA ILE A 184 -9.91 2.95 11.16
C ILE A 184 -9.14 2.81 9.86
N SER A 185 -8.12 1.95 9.83
CA SER A 185 -7.29 1.70 8.64
C SER A 185 -7.52 0.28 8.11
N ALA A 186 -6.48 -0.55 7.98
CA ALA A 186 -6.64 -1.94 7.59
C ALA A 186 -7.43 -2.72 8.65
N THR A 187 -8.42 -3.49 8.21
CA THR A 187 -9.10 -4.50 9.01
C THR A 187 -9.02 -5.85 8.30
N VAL A 188 -9.13 -6.94 9.07
CA VAL A 188 -9.07 -8.31 8.54
C VAL A 188 -10.18 -8.53 7.51
N GLU A 189 -11.38 -8.03 7.80
CA GLU A 189 -12.56 -8.16 6.95
C GLU A 189 -12.38 -7.43 5.62
N ALA A 190 -11.86 -6.19 5.65
CA ALA A 190 -11.60 -5.43 4.43
C ALA A 190 -10.54 -6.12 3.55
N VAL A 191 -9.45 -6.59 4.16
CA VAL A 191 -8.39 -7.29 3.43
C VAL A 191 -8.87 -8.61 2.83
N GLU A 192 -9.73 -9.35 3.55
CA GLU A 192 -10.32 -10.58 3.02
C GLU A 192 -11.16 -10.30 1.77
N VAL A 193 -12.00 -9.25 1.78
CA VAL A 193 -12.77 -8.84 0.58
C VAL A 193 -11.84 -8.49 -0.57
N MET A 194 -10.79 -7.69 -0.31
CA MET A 194 -9.81 -7.31 -1.34
C MET A 194 -9.13 -8.53 -1.95
N MET A 195 -8.68 -9.49 -1.14
CA MET A 195 -8.02 -10.71 -1.61
C MET A 195 -8.97 -11.60 -2.42
N LYS A 196 -10.24 -11.72 -2.02
CA LYS A 196 -11.26 -12.44 -2.80
C LYS A 196 -11.47 -11.83 -4.18
N VAL A 197 -11.52 -10.49 -4.28
CA VAL A 197 -11.63 -9.80 -5.57
C VAL A 197 -10.40 -10.03 -6.44
N VAL A 198 -9.19 -9.95 -5.86
CA VAL A 198 -7.94 -10.24 -6.58
C VAL A 198 -7.90 -11.69 -7.07
N ALA A 199 -8.31 -12.65 -6.24
CA ALA A 199 -8.37 -14.06 -6.61
C ALA A 199 -9.35 -14.31 -7.77
N ASP A 200 -10.55 -13.72 -7.70
CA ASP A 200 -11.56 -13.78 -8.78
C ASP A 200 -11.03 -13.14 -10.07
N HIS A 201 -10.35 -12.00 -9.98
CA HIS A 201 -9.72 -11.36 -11.14
C HIS A 201 -8.68 -12.29 -11.78
N TYR A 202 -7.75 -12.85 -10.98
CA TYR A 202 -6.72 -13.76 -11.47
C TYR A 202 -7.33 -15.01 -12.13
N GLN A 203 -8.37 -15.59 -11.54
CA GLN A 203 -9.06 -16.75 -12.13
C GLN A 203 -9.67 -16.44 -13.50
N LYS A 204 -10.14 -15.20 -13.71
CA LYS A 204 -10.76 -14.76 -14.98
C LYS A 204 -9.74 -14.34 -16.04
N THR A 205 -8.63 -13.73 -15.65
CA THR A 205 -7.71 -13.05 -16.58
C THR A 205 -6.32 -13.66 -16.65
N GLY A 206 -5.93 -14.43 -15.62
CA GLY A 206 -4.54 -14.86 -15.40
C GLY A 206 -3.59 -13.73 -14.98
N GLN A 207 -4.09 -12.52 -14.76
CA GLN A 207 -3.28 -11.36 -14.40
C GLN A 207 -3.26 -11.17 -12.88
N THR A 208 -2.06 -10.91 -12.35
CA THR A 208 -1.85 -10.67 -10.92
C THR A 208 -2.06 -9.20 -10.58
N VAL A 209 -2.77 -8.93 -9.47
CA VAL A 209 -2.84 -7.60 -8.84
C VAL A 209 -2.41 -7.76 -7.39
N GLY A 210 -1.48 -6.95 -6.93
CA GLY A 210 -0.93 -7.06 -5.59
C GLY A 210 -1.85 -6.49 -4.51
N ILE A 211 -1.64 -6.89 -3.25
CA ILE A 211 -2.32 -6.35 -2.07
C ILE A 211 -1.31 -5.65 -1.16
N LYS A 212 -1.57 -4.40 -0.78
CA LYS A 212 -0.79 -3.68 0.23
C LYS A 212 -1.64 -3.41 1.47
N VAL A 213 -1.33 -4.11 2.56
CA VAL A 213 -1.97 -3.90 3.87
C VAL A 213 -1.26 -2.73 4.55
N ALA A 214 -1.96 -1.62 4.77
CA ALA A 214 -1.39 -0.41 5.32
C ALA A 214 -2.29 0.25 6.38
N GLY A 215 -1.62 0.80 7.41
CA GLY A 215 -2.24 1.50 8.53
C GLY A 215 -2.63 0.56 9.67
N GLY A 216 -1.98 0.72 10.83
CA GLY A 216 -2.29 0.03 12.07
C GLY A 216 -1.43 -1.19 12.41
N VAL A 217 -0.77 -1.82 11.43
CA VAL A 217 0.11 -2.98 11.65
C VAL A 217 1.50 -2.53 12.13
N ARG A 218 1.81 -2.81 13.39
CA ARG A 218 3.04 -2.39 14.08
C ARG A 218 3.89 -3.54 14.61
N THR A 219 3.32 -4.73 14.76
CA THR A 219 4.03 -5.92 15.26
C THR A 219 3.82 -7.13 14.36
N VAL A 220 4.70 -8.12 14.45
CA VAL A 220 4.61 -9.38 13.72
C VAL A 220 3.30 -10.11 14.06
N GLU A 221 2.85 -10.05 15.31
CA GLU A 221 1.59 -10.66 15.74
C GLU A 221 0.39 -10.03 15.03
N GLN A 222 0.42 -8.71 14.81
CA GLN A 222 -0.62 -8.01 14.07
C GLN A 222 -0.59 -8.31 12.57
N ALA A 223 0.55 -8.75 12.03
CA ALA A 223 0.66 -9.16 10.62
C ALA A 223 0.08 -10.57 10.38
N HIS A 224 0.11 -11.47 11.39
CA HIS A 224 -0.31 -12.87 11.23
C HIS A 224 -1.71 -13.07 10.62
N PRO A 225 -2.78 -12.37 11.05
CA PRO A 225 -4.11 -12.61 10.48
C PRO A 225 -4.16 -12.31 8.98
N TYR A 226 -3.45 -11.27 8.52
CA TYR A 226 -3.39 -10.90 7.10
C TYR A 226 -2.58 -11.90 6.28
N ILE A 227 -1.54 -12.48 6.87
CA ILE A 227 -0.74 -13.54 6.23
C ILE A 227 -1.57 -14.83 6.09
N ALA A 228 -2.33 -15.19 7.14
CA ALA A 228 -3.23 -16.34 7.07
C ALA A 228 -4.31 -16.16 5.99
N LEU A 229 -4.85 -14.94 5.83
CA LEU A 229 -5.74 -14.62 4.72
C LEU A 229 -5.05 -14.75 3.36
N ALA A 230 -3.81 -14.28 3.25
CA ALA A 230 -3.04 -14.37 2.02
C ALA A 230 -2.83 -15.84 1.61
N GLU A 231 -2.49 -16.71 2.56
CA GLU A 231 -2.33 -18.16 2.34
C GLU A 231 -3.65 -18.85 1.97
N ALA A 232 -4.78 -18.36 2.50
CA ALA A 232 -6.09 -18.93 2.23
C ALA A 232 -6.67 -18.50 0.86
N HIS A 233 -6.42 -17.25 0.43
CA HIS A 233 -7.16 -16.64 -0.67
C HIS A 233 -6.31 -16.26 -1.88
N LEU A 234 -5.03 -15.92 -1.73
CA LEU A 234 -4.22 -15.50 -2.88
C LEU A 234 -3.80 -16.72 -3.72
N PRO A 235 -4.00 -16.70 -5.05
CA PRO A 235 -3.64 -17.80 -5.93
C PRO A 235 -2.14 -17.87 -6.27
N PHE A 236 -1.33 -17.03 -5.63
CA PHE A 236 0.11 -16.86 -5.88
C PHE A 236 0.86 -16.63 -4.56
N ASP A 237 2.19 -16.81 -4.57
CA ASP A 237 3.01 -16.72 -3.36
C ASP A 237 3.02 -15.29 -2.79
N TRP A 238 2.38 -15.09 -1.64
CA TRP A 238 2.31 -13.81 -0.94
C TRP A 238 3.67 -13.25 -0.54
N ARG A 239 4.70 -14.11 -0.41
CA ARG A 239 6.05 -13.72 0.00
C ARG A 239 6.79 -12.93 -1.08
N HIS A 240 6.26 -12.88 -2.30
CA HIS A 240 6.86 -12.13 -3.38
C HIS A 240 6.47 -10.64 -3.31
N PRO A 241 7.42 -9.69 -3.42
CA PRO A 241 7.14 -8.27 -3.31
C PRO A 241 6.28 -7.69 -4.44
N GLN A 242 5.94 -8.45 -5.48
CA GLN A 242 4.95 -8.03 -6.49
C GLN A 242 3.52 -8.46 -6.14
N HIS A 243 3.34 -9.29 -5.10
CA HIS A 243 2.05 -9.90 -4.76
C HIS A 243 1.47 -9.34 -3.47
N MET A 244 2.31 -9.12 -2.47
CA MET A 244 1.87 -8.55 -1.20
C MET A 244 2.87 -7.52 -0.70
N ARG A 245 2.37 -6.50 0.01
CA ARG A 245 3.16 -5.55 0.77
C ARG A 245 2.53 -5.25 2.12
N PHE A 246 3.37 -4.92 3.11
CA PHE A 246 2.93 -4.23 4.33
C PHE A 246 3.44 -2.79 4.32
N GLY A 247 2.53 -1.81 4.39
CA GLY A 247 2.90 -0.41 4.57
C GLY A 247 2.95 -0.06 6.05
N ALA A 248 4.15 0.08 6.61
CA ALA A 248 4.31 0.34 8.04
C ALA A 248 5.52 1.23 8.35
N SER A 249 5.41 2.03 9.41
CA SER A 249 6.49 2.89 9.91
C SER A 249 7.31 2.25 11.05
N SER A 250 6.73 1.28 11.78
CA SER A 250 7.35 0.69 12.98
C SER A 250 7.43 -0.85 12.96
N LEU A 251 6.79 -1.53 12.02
CA LEU A 251 6.80 -3.01 11.96
C LEU A 251 8.23 -3.58 11.81
N LEU A 252 9.10 -2.87 11.10
CA LEU A 252 10.49 -3.29 10.93
C LEU A 252 11.24 -3.43 12.25
N ASP A 253 10.97 -2.54 13.22
CA ASP A 253 11.65 -2.58 14.52
C ASP A 253 11.28 -3.82 15.33
N ASP A 254 10.00 -4.20 15.28
CA ASP A 254 9.53 -5.43 15.90
C ASP A 254 10.10 -6.67 15.20
N ILE A 255 10.13 -6.69 13.86
CA ILE A 255 10.77 -7.78 13.10
C ILE A 255 12.25 -7.93 13.49
N VAL A 256 13.00 -6.83 13.54
CA VAL A 256 14.43 -6.85 13.92
C VAL A 256 14.62 -7.34 15.35
N THR A 257 13.71 -6.96 16.26
CA THR A 257 13.74 -7.41 17.65
C THR A 257 13.53 -8.93 17.73
N GLN A 258 12.54 -9.45 17.04
CA GLN A 258 12.26 -10.89 17.01
C GLN A 258 13.36 -11.68 16.28
N TRP A 259 13.93 -11.13 15.20
CA TRP A 259 15.04 -11.74 14.46
C TRP A 259 16.29 -11.96 15.32
N LYS A 260 16.64 -10.97 16.15
CA LYS A 260 17.79 -11.07 17.06
C LYS A 260 17.58 -12.06 18.20
N ALA A 261 16.32 -12.42 18.49
CA ALA A 261 15.96 -13.37 19.53
C ALA A 261 15.80 -14.81 19.02
N SER A 262 15.78 -15.02 17.70
CA SER A 262 15.67 -16.33 17.04
C SER A 262 17.04 -16.93 16.73
#